data_AF-A0A135SSY7-F1
#
_entry.id   AF-A0A135SSY7-F1
#
_cell.length_a   1.000
_cell.length_b   1.000
_cell.length_c   1.000
_cell.angle_alpha   90.00
_cell.angle_beta   90.00
_cell.angle_gamma   90.00
#
_symmetry.space_group_name_H-M   'P 1'
#
loop_
_entity.id
_entity.type
_entity.pdbx_description
1 polymer ?
#
loop_
_entity_poly.entity_id
_entity_poly.type
_entity_poly.pdbx_seq_one_letter_code
_entity_poly.pdbx_strand_id
1 'polypeptide(L)'
;MEALGSAAGINFSFGGTMSNTLPSHRIIQHFQEAKNAETANRLVDALYSRYFEREQDQNSKDVLVDACVEAGISETEAKAVVDDESEGKMETRNMIRMAAMDGVDSVPYIMFEGRRRDLTLIGAKEVDEYVKALQTIIKESK
;
A
#
# COMPACT_ATOMS: atom_id res chain seq x y z
N MET A 1 1.21 12.98 -14.80
CA MET A 1 1.36 11.62 -14.23
C MET A 1 1.71 10.59 -15.30
N GLU A 2 1.11 10.62 -16.49
CA GLU A 2 1.41 9.66 -17.57
C GLU A 2 2.90 9.54 -17.92
N ALA A 3 3.60 10.65 -18.15
CA ALA A 3 5.03 10.64 -18.46
C ALA A 3 5.90 10.07 -17.30
N LEU A 4 5.50 10.32 -16.04
CA LEU A 4 6.18 9.78 -14.86
C LEU A 4 5.92 8.27 -14.73
N GLY A 5 4.68 7.84 -14.94
CA GLY A 5 4.31 6.42 -14.95
C GLY A 5 5.07 5.67 -16.02
N SER A 6 5.07 6.16 -17.27
CA SER A 6 5.77 5.52 -18.39
C SER A 6 7.27 5.36 -18.12
N ALA A 7 7.93 6.35 -17.51
CA ALA A 7 9.33 6.25 -17.10
C ALA A 7 9.57 5.17 -16.02
N ALA A 8 8.56 4.88 -15.19
CA ALA A 8 8.56 3.83 -14.18
C ALA A 8 7.93 2.50 -14.67
N GLY A 9 7.53 2.39 -15.95
CA GLY A 9 6.87 1.21 -16.49
C GLY A 9 5.38 1.04 -16.12
N ILE A 10 4.73 2.10 -15.62
CA ILE A 10 3.32 2.11 -15.22
C ILE A 10 2.47 2.78 -16.30
N ASN A 11 1.47 2.07 -16.83
CA ASN A 11 0.57 2.59 -17.86
C ASN A 11 -0.67 3.21 -17.22
N PHE A 12 -0.52 4.40 -16.62
CA PHE A 12 -1.62 5.06 -15.94
C PHE A 12 -2.85 5.28 -16.85
N SER A 13 -4.02 4.90 -16.35
CA SER A 13 -5.34 5.15 -16.93
C SER A 13 -6.25 5.76 -15.87
N PHE A 14 -7.00 6.80 -16.24
CA PHE A 14 -7.74 7.65 -15.28
C PHE A 14 -9.27 7.53 -15.38
N GLY A 15 -9.80 6.57 -16.15
CA GLY A 15 -11.24 6.32 -16.28
C GLY A 15 -11.87 5.49 -15.16
N GLY A 16 -11.07 5.04 -14.18
CA GLY A 16 -11.53 4.21 -13.07
C GLY A 16 -12.47 4.92 -12.10
N THR A 17 -13.26 4.13 -11.36
CA THR A 17 -14.16 4.66 -10.34
C THR A 17 -13.41 4.97 -9.06
N MET A 18 -13.48 6.23 -8.58
CA MET A 18 -12.99 6.56 -7.25
C MET A 18 -13.93 6.00 -6.18
N SER A 19 -13.43 5.06 -5.39
CA SER A 19 -14.15 4.44 -4.30
C SER A 19 -13.38 4.53 -2.98
N ASN A 20 -14.05 4.21 -1.88
CA ASN A 20 -13.43 4.18 -0.56
C ASN A 20 -12.42 3.03 -0.49
N THR A 21 -11.17 3.32 -0.12
CA THR A 21 -10.09 2.32 -0.07
C THR A 21 -9.92 1.64 1.28
N LEU A 22 -10.76 1.96 2.28
CA LEU A 22 -10.68 1.33 3.60
C LEU A 22 -10.81 -0.20 3.52
N PRO A 23 -11.71 -0.78 2.70
CA PRO A 23 -11.79 -2.23 2.59
C PRO A 23 -10.52 -2.85 1.99
N SER A 24 -9.93 -2.22 0.96
CA SER A 24 -8.66 -2.66 0.37
C SER A 24 -7.53 -2.64 1.40
N HIS A 25 -7.41 -1.55 2.19
CA HIS A 25 -6.42 -1.45 3.28
C HIS A 25 -6.62 -2.51 4.36
N ARG A 26 -7.86 -2.78 4.76
CA ARG A 26 -8.21 -3.81 5.74
C ARG A 26 -7.79 -5.20 5.27
N ILE A 27 -8.06 -5.53 4.00
CA ILE A 27 -7.69 -6.81 3.40
C ILE A 27 -6.17 -6.95 3.29
N ILE A 28 -5.45 -5.89 2.89
CA ILE A 28 -3.98 -5.86 2.88
C ILE A 28 -3.44 -6.15 4.29
N GLN A 29 -3.95 -5.45 5.31
CA GLN A 29 -3.51 -5.64 6.69
C GLN A 29 -3.75 -7.08 7.17
N HIS A 30 -4.95 -7.62 6.92
CA HIS A 30 -5.30 -8.99 7.29
C HIS A 30 -4.30 -10.00 6.71
N PHE A 31 -4.04 -9.94 5.40
CA PHE A 31 -3.13 -10.90 4.75
C PHE A 31 -1.65 -10.64 5.04
N GLN A 32 -1.26 -9.42 5.37
CA GLN A 32 0.08 -9.13 5.89
C GLN A 32 0.33 -9.84 7.22
N GLU A 33 -0.66 -9.86 8.12
CA GLU A 33 -0.58 -10.54 9.42
C GLU A 33 -0.72 -12.05 9.31
N ALA A 34 -1.66 -12.54 8.49
CA ALA A 34 -1.98 -13.96 8.38
C ALA A 34 -0.98 -14.76 7.53
N LYS A 35 -0.26 -14.09 6.61
CA LYS A 35 0.68 -14.72 5.66
C LYS A 35 2.10 -14.20 5.86
N ASN A 36 2.55 -13.30 4.98
CA ASN A 36 3.88 -12.72 4.98
C ASN A 36 3.91 -11.43 4.12
N ALA A 37 5.02 -10.69 4.21
CA ALA A 37 5.21 -9.44 3.48
C ALA A 37 5.21 -9.62 1.95
N GLU A 38 5.64 -10.76 1.42
CA GLU A 38 5.65 -11.01 -0.03
C GLU A 38 4.23 -11.14 -0.58
N THR A 39 3.35 -11.86 0.10
CA THR A 39 1.93 -11.95 -0.24
C THR A 39 1.25 -10.59 -0.15
N ALA A 40 1.53 -9.80 0.88
CA ALA A 40 0.99 -8.45 1.01
C ALA A 40 1.45 -7.52 -0.13
N ASN A 41 2.73 -7.57 -0.50
CA ASN A 41 3.26 -6.80 -1.63
C ASN A 41 2.59 -7.17 -2.94
N ARG A 42 2.45 -8.47 -3.24
CA ARG A 42 1.73 -8.93 -4.44
C ARG A 42 0.28 -8.47 -4.47
N LEU A 43 -0.39 -8.45 -3.31
CA LEU A 43 -1.76 -7.95 -3.20
C LEU A 43 -1.84 -6.44 -3.45
N VAL A 44 -0.90 -5.65 -2.89
CA VAL A 44 -0.80 -4.21 -3.16
C VAL A 44 -0.58 -3.96 -4.65
N ASP A 45 0.35 -4.67 -5.29
CA ASP A 45 0.63 -4.56 -6.72
C ASP A 45 -0.59 -4.92 -7.57
N ALA A 46 -1.30 -6.01 -7.21
CA ALA A 46 -2.52 -6.42 -7.90
C ALA A 46 -3.63 -5.35 -7.81
N LEU A 47 -3.83 -4.74 -6.63
CA LEU A 47 -4.79 -3.67 -6.43
C LEU A 47 -4.39 -2.38 -7.18
N TYR A 48 -3.10 -2.03 -7.16
CA TYR A 48 -2.57 -0.89 -7.90
C TYR A 48 -2.78 -1.04 -9.40
N SER A 49 -2.43 -2.18 -10.00
CA SER A 49 -2.63 -2.37 -11.45
C SER A 49 -4.12 -2.27 -11.83
N ARG A 50 -5.02 -2.83 -11.01
CA ARG A 50 -6.47 -2.76 -11.28
C ARG A 50 -7.01 -1.34 -11.27
N TYR A 51 -6.62 -0.53 -10.29
CA TYR A 51 -7.08 0.86 -10.21
C TYR A 51 -6.36 1.77 -11.20
N PHE A 52 -5.03 1.78 -11.15
CA PHE A 52 -4.21 2.77 -11.84
C PHE A 52 -4.01 2.47 -13.32
N GLU A 53 -4.18 1.23 -13.79
CA GLU A 53 -3.94 0.86 -15.19
C GLU A 53 -5.17 0.26 -15.87
N ARG A 54 -6.06 -0.41 -15.13
CA ARG A 54 -7.20 -1.16 -15.71
C ARG A 54 -8.57 -0.52 -15.46
N GLU A 55 -8.60 0.64 -14.81
CA GLU A 55 -9.83 1.42 -14.55
C GLU A 55 -10.90 0.65 -13.75
N GLN A 56 -10.48 -0.31 -12.94
CA GLN A 56 -11.39 -1.12 -12.13
C GLN A 56 -11.64 -0.47 -10.76
N ASP A 57 -12.81 -0.73 -10.19
CA ASP A 57 -13.15 -0.32 -8.83
C ASP A 57 -12.45 -1.23 -7.80
N GLN A 58 -11.41 -0.70 -7.14
CA GLN A 58 -10.63 -1.34 -6.08
C GLN A 58 -11.43 -1.69 -4.81
N ASN A 59 -12.70 -1.31 -4.74
CA ASN A 59 -13.62 -1.66 -3.66
C ASN A 59 -14.73 -2.63 -4.11
N SER A 60 -14.78 -3.02 -5.39
CA SER A 60 -15.67 -4.09 -5.83
C SER A 60 -15.23 -5.42 -5.21
N LYS A 61 -16.19 -6.19 -4.68
CA LYS A 61 -15.91 -7.50 -4.07
C LYS A 61 -15.18 -8.45 -5.02
N ASP A 62 -15.61 -8.48 -6.28
CA ASP A 62 -14.99 -9.34 -7.30
C ASP A 62 -13.52 -8.92 -7.55
N VAL A 63 -13.27 -7.61 -7.66
CA VAL A 63 -11.91 -7.05 -7.83
C VAL A 63 -11.02 -7.39 -6.63
N LEU A 64 -11.55 -7.27 -5.41
CA LEU A 64 -10.82 -7.57 -4.18
C LEU A 64 -10.47 -9.06 -4.08
N VAL A 65 -11.41 -9.96 -4.39
CA VAL A 65 -11.17 -11.41 -4.42
C VAL A 65 -10.14 -11.76 -5.49
N ASP A 66 -10.30 -11.24 -6.70
CA ASP A 66 -9.36 -11.49 -7.80
C ASP A 66 -7.94 -11.01 -7.48
N ALA A 67 -7.80 -9.87 -6.82
CA ALA A 67 -6.50 -9.36 -6.37
C ALA A 67 -5.86 -10.27 -5.31
N CYS A 68 -6.65 -10.81 -4.37
CA CYS A 68 -6.17 -11.78 -3.40
C CYS A 68 -5.70 -13.07 -4.08
N VAL A 69 -6.47 -13.58 -5.04
CA VAL A 69 -6.10 -14.79 -5.80
C VAL A 69 -4.82 -14.57 -6.60
N GLU A 70 -4.67 -13.43 -7.26
CA GLU A 70 -3.44 -13.03 -7.96
C GLU A 70 -2.23 -12.93 -7.02
N ALA A 71 -2.44 -12.58 -5.75
CA ALA A 71 -1.42 -12.57 -4.70
C ALA A 71 -1.08 -13.97 -4.14
N GLY A 72 -1.77 -15.02 -4.59
CA GLY A 72 -1.55 -16.41 -4.16
C GLY A 72 -2.39 -16.86 -2.97
N ILE A 73 -3.42 -16.10 -2.60
CA ILE A 73 -4.41 -16.48 -1.58
C ILE A 73 -5.49 -17.34 -2.23
N SER A 74 -5.99 -18.37 -1.53
CA SER A 74 -7.06 -19.19 -2.10
C SER A 74 -8.35 -18.40 -2.24
N GLU A 75 -9.14 -18.66 -3.29
CA GLU A 75 -10.41 -17.96 -3.52
C GLU A 75 -11.37 -18.08 -2.33
N THR A 76 -11.42 -19.25 -1.69
CA THR A 76 -12.24 -19.48 -0.49
C THR A 76 -11.84 -18.59 0.67
N GLU A 77 -10.53 -18.47 0.93
CA GLU A 77 -9.99 -17.62 2.00
C GLU A 77 -10.21 -16.14 1.67
N ALA A 78 -9.96 -15.74 0.41
CA ALA A 78 -10.21 -14.38 -0.05
C ALA A 78 -11.68 -13.96 0.13
N LYS A 79 -12.62 -14.81 -0.29
CA LYS A 79 -14.06 -14.54 -0.14
C LYS A 79 -14.46 -14.40 1.32
N ALA A 80 -13.95 -15.25 2.21
CA ALA A 80 -14.26 -15.17 3.63
C ALA A 80 -13.91 -13.78 4.21
N VAL A 81 -12.73 -13.25 3.89
CA VAL A 81 -12.28 -11.95 4.38
C VAL A 81 -12.97 -10.80 3.67
N VAL A 82 -13.21 -10.90 2.36
CA VAL A 82 -13.89 -9.86 1.57
C VAL A 82 -15.36 -9.72 1.98
N ASP A 83 -16.04 -10.82 2.28
CA ASP A 83 -17.45 -10.81 2.68
C ASP A 83 -17.66 -10.38 4.14
N ASP A 84 -16.71 -10.67 5.03
CA ASP A 84 -16.72 -10.11 6.39
C ASP A 84 -16.11 -8.70 6.39
N GLU A 85 -16.97 -7.68 6.23
CA GLU A 85 -16.55 -6.28 6.30
C GLU A 85 -16.25 -5.77 7.72
N SER A 86 -16.51 -6.58 8.76
CA SER A 86 -16.36 -6.18 10.15
C SER A 86 -14.98 -6.50 10.71
N GLU A 87 -14.42 -7.65 10.35
CA GLU A 87 -13.12 -8.13 10.80
C GLU A 87 -11.98 -7.18 10.37
N GLY A 88 -11.13 -6.73 11.32
CA GLY A 88 -10.00 -5.86 11.03
C GLY A 88 -10.37 -4.38 10.81
N LYS A 89 -11.66 -4.04 10.77
CA LYS A 89 -12.13 -2.68 10.42
C LYS A 89 -11.73 -1.64 11.47
N MET A 90 -11.85 -1.99 12.75
CA MET A 90 -11.53 -1.06 13.84
C MET A 90 -10.01 -0.89 13.95
N GLU A 91 -9.26 -1.98 13.86
CA GLU A 91 -7.80 -1.97 13.86
C GLU A 91 -7.25 -1.10 12.72
N THR A 92 -7.73 -1.32 11.49
CA THR A 92 -7.31 -0.54 10.32
C THR A 92 -7.58 0.96 10.49
N ARG A 93 -8.76 1.33 11.02
CA ARG A 93 -9.08 2.75 11.30
C ARG A 93 -8.19 3.34 12.38
N ASN A 94 -7.86 2.56 13.41
CA ASN A 94 -6.95 3.00 14.46
C ASN A 94 -5.54 3.21 13.92
N MET A 95 -5.03 2.33 13.05
CA MET A 95 -3.72 2.52 12.39
C MET A 95 -3.68 3.80 11.55
N ILE A 96 -4.71 4.07 10.74
CA ILE A 96 -4.83 5.31 9.96
C ILE A 96 -4.84 6.53 10.89
N ARG A 97 -5.60 6.46 11.99
CA ARG A 97 -5.68 7.55 12.98
C ARG A 97 -4.33 7.78 13.68
N MET A 98 -3.62 6.72 14.03
CA MET A 98 -2.29 6.81 14.64
C MET A 98 -1.30 7.47 13.69
N ALA A 99 -1.25 7.04 12.43
CA ALA A 99 -0.41 7.68 11.41
C ALA A 99 -0.70 9.19 11.29
N ALA A 100 -1.98 9.59 11.29
CA ALA A 100 -2.36 11.00 11.28
C ALA A 100 -1.94 11.75 12.55
N MET A 101 -2.03 11.11 13.72
CA MET A 101 -1.54 11.68 14.99
C MET A 101 -0.02 11.85 15.01
N ASP A 102 0.70 10.97 14.33
CA ASP A 102 2.15 11.04 14.13
C ASP A 102 2.56 12.06 13.05
N GLY A 103 1.61 12.84 12.53
CA GLY A 103 1.85 13.93 11.59
C GLY A 103 1.87 13.50 10.11
N VAL A 104 1.47 12.27 9.80
CA VAL A 104 1.33 11.81 8.41
C VAL A 104 0.04 12.40 7.80
N ASP A 105 0.19 13.37 6.91
CA ASP A 105 -0.91 14.03 6.20
C ASP A 105 -0.99 13.66 4.70
N SER A 106 -0.01 12.91 4.19
CA SER A 106 0.14 12.59 2.77
C SER A 106 0.96 11.31 2.59
N VAL A 107 0.81 10.66 1.42
CA VAL A 107 1.52 9.43 1.05
C VAL A 107 2.15 9.55 -0.35
N PRO A 108 3.27 8.85 -0.65
CA PRO A 108 4.02 7.99 0.28
C PRO A 108 4.81 8.81 1.32
N TYR A 109 4.88 8.28 2.55
CA TYR A 109 5.62 8.84 3.67
C TYR A 109 6.60 7.79 4.17
N ILE A 110 7.90 8.03 3.98
CA ILE A 110 8.95 7.06 4.31
C ILE A 110 9.82 7.62 5.42
N MET A 111 9.82 6.95 6.57
CA MET A 111 10.64 7.29 7.73
C MET A 111 11.75 6.27 7.89
N PHE A 112 12.98 6.76 8.00
CA PHE A 112 14.16 5.97 8.33
C PHE A 112 14.53 6.25 9.77
N GLU A 113 14.34 5.25 10.63
CA GLU A 113 14.75 5.32 12.04
C GLU A 113 16.28 5.41 12.13
N GLY A 114 16.77 6.37 12.91
CA GLY A 114 18.20 6.62 13.06
C GLY A 114 18.63 6.77 14.50
N ARG A 115 19.87 6.35 14.80
CA ARG A 115 20.44 6.44 16.15
C ARG A 115 20.48 7.87 16.72
N ARG A 116 20.72 8.87 15.85
CA ARG A 116 20.83 10.29 16.26
C ARG A 116 19.56 11.07 16.01
N ARG A 117 18.95 10.85 14.85
CA ARG A 117 17.69 11.44 14.41
C ARG A 117 17.08 10.55 13.34
N ASP A 118 15.77 10.66 13.21
CA ASP A 118 15.05 10.04 12.11
C ASP A 118 15.12 10.94 10.87
N LEU A 119 15.12 10.32 9.69
CA LEU A 119 15.02 11.02 8.41
C LEU A 119 13.69 10.66 7.75
N THR A 120 12.93 11.68 7.37
CA THR A 120 11.65 11.50 6.69
C THR A 120 11.73 12.02 5.27
N LEU A 121 11.26 11.21 4.31
CA LEU A 121 11.04 11.59 2.92
C LEU A 121 9.55 11.54 2.61
N ILE A 122 8.98 12.68 2.23
CA ILE A 122 7.55 12.84 1.89
C ILE A 122 7.40 12.96 0.37
N GLY A 123 6.49 12.17 -0.19
CA GLY A 123 6.22 12.05 -1.61
C GLY A 123 7.13 11.02 -2.29
N ALA A 124 6.81 10.71 -3.55
CA ALA A 124 7.64 9.84 -4.38
C ALA A 124 8.92 10.58 -4.77
N LYS A 125 10.02 10.29 -4.07
CA LYS A 125 11.34 10.90 -4.29
C LYS A 125 12.11 10.15 -5.37
N GLU A 126 13.20 10.76 -5.83
CA GLU A 126 14.14 10.07 -6.72
C GLU A 126 14.93 9.00 -5.96
N VAL A 127 15.35 7.93 -6.65
CA VAL A 127 16.10 6.81 -6.04
C VAL A 127 17.33 7.30 -5.27
N ASP A 128 18.05 8.27 -5.84
CA ASP A 128 19.25 8.85 -5.23
C ASP A 128 18.96 9.55 -3.88
N GLU A 129 17.76 10.08 -3.67
CA GLU A 129 17.39 10.70 -2.39
C GLU A 129 17.21 9.64 -1.30
N TYR A 130 16.57 8.51 -1.61
CA TYR A 130 16.47 7.37 -0.71
C TYR A 130 17.85 6.79 -0.36
N VAL A 131 18.72 6.64 -1.36
CA VAL A 131 20.11 6.17 -1.15
C VAL A 131 20.87 7.11 -0.22
N LYS A 132 20.79 8.43 -0.42
CA LYS A 132 21.43 9.43 0.46
C LYS A 132 20.90 9.39 1.89
N ALA A 133 19.59 9.22 2.07
CA ALA A 133 18.98 9.08 3.39
C ALA A 133 19.54 7.86 4.12
N LEU A 134 19.52 6.69 3.47
CA LEU A 134 20.07 5.44 4.02
C LEU A 134 21.56 5.56 4.37
N GLN A 135 22.38 6.13 3.48
CA GLN A 135 23.81 6.36 3.75
C GLN A 135 24.05 7.28 4.95
N THR A 136 23.19 8.29 5.13
CA THR A 136 23.26 9.20 6.27
C THR A 136 22.97 8.47 7.57
N ILE A 137 21.90 7.66 7.62
CA ILE A 137 21.55 6.81 8.78
C ILE A 137 22.71 5.87 9.13
N ILE A 138 23.28 5.19 8.14
CA ILE A 138 24.43 4.27 8.33
C ILE A 138 25.63 5.02 8.93
N LYS A 139 25.95 6.22 8.43
CA LYS A 139 27.06 7.04 8.92
C LYS A 139 26.83 7.50 10.36
N GLU A 140 25.62 7.93 10.69
CA GLU A 140 25.25 8.44 12.02
C GLU A 140 25.08 7.34 13.07
N SER A 141 25.01 6.07 12.65
CA SER A 141 24.85 4.91 13.52
C SER A 141 26.16 4.37 14.09
N LYS A 142 27.31 4.77 13.52
CA LYS A 142 28.64 4.50 14.07
C LYS A 142 28.88 5.34 15.34
#